data_AF-A0A9E4F271-F1
#
_entry.id   AF-A0A9E4F271-F1
#
_cell.length_a   1.000
_cell.length_b   1.000
_cell.length_c   1.000
_cell.angle_alpha   90.00
_cell.angle_beta   90.00
_cell.angle_gamma   90.00
#
_symmetry.space_group_name_H-M   'P 1'
#
loop_
_entity.id
_entity.type
_entity.pdbx_description
1 polymer ?
#
loop_
_entity_poly.entity_id
_entity_poly.type
_entity_poly.pdbx_seq_one_letter_code
_entity_poly.pdbx_strand_id
1 'polypeptide(L)'
;MSFALHALAPTTGRAQSSADSASILLGAAESFQRAGDEEVASALYEFILLKFPDTPVAELIRDRVGQATIGSGSLELRVWSTMYGLFLGVMIPVALDADGTEPYGVGILLGGPAGFFGGRALSGRRPYTMGQARAITWGGTWGAIQGGGWSFVARERVDDGATIAGSGVGLLAGLLLARRDVTEGVAETASLGSLWGMWFGTAAGALFDLDDGDRMAAALITGNVGLIAGAGLAHGVGLSRSQARAVSLVGVLGGAVGLGVTLIARPEADRSWLALPLAGSVAGLVGGAVFSRSDSEILPEATVRASLLLDRSNPRAAPPASGVLAAGSLIAWHENELSLGLPIPTPVRLESDPPPHLDDAGVSWRISLVNIRF
;
A
#
# COMPACT_ATOMS: atom_id res chain seq x y z
N MET A 1 48.64 -56.08 -14.74
CA MET A 1 47.64 -55.08 -14.29
C MET A 1 47.22 -54.25 -15.49
N SER A 2 46.10 -54.59 -16.13
CA SER A 2 45.53 -53.84 -17.26
C SER A 2 44.39 -52.96 -16.75
N PHE A 3 44.55 -51.64 -16.88
CA PHE A 3 43.45 -50.69 -16.67
C PHE A 3 42.59 -50.64 -17.93
N ALA A 4 41.39 -51.22 -17.86
CA ALA A 4 40.39 -51.12 -18.92
C ALA A 4 39.69 -49.75 -18.85
N LEU A 5 40.12 -48.82 -19.70
CA LEU A 5 39.41 -47.57 -20.00
C LEU A 5 38.06 -47.91 -20.64
N HIS A 6 36.99 -47.90 -19.83
CA HIS A 6 35.62 -47.89 -20.35
C HIS A 6 35.34 -46.51 -20.97
N ALA A 7 35.28 -46.45 -22.29
CA ALA A 7 34.79 -45.29 -23.02
C ALA A 7 33.31 -45.10 -22.67
N LEU A 8 33.02 -44.14 -21.77
CA LEU A 8 31.67 -43.65 -21.54
C LEU A 8 31.18 -43.01 -22.84
N ALA A 9 30.25 -43.67 -23.51
CA ALA A 9 29.57 -43.11 -24.66
C ALA A 9 28.89 -41.80 -24.25
N PRO A 10 29.02 -40.71 -25.03
CA PRO A 10 28.37 -39.44 -24.72
C PRO A 10 26.86 -39.67 -24.70
N THR A 11 26.25 -39.53 -23.52
CA THR A 11 24.82 -39.52 -23.35
C THR A 11 24.28 -38.37 -24.18
N THR A 12 23.56 -38.66 -25.25
CA THR A 12 22.85 -37.67 -26.04
C THR A 12 21.80 -37.03 -25.13
N GLY A 13 22.14 -35.84 -24.60
CA GLY A 13 21.21 -35.07 -23.78
C GLY A 13 19.94 -34.83 -24.58
N ARG A 14 18.81 -35.34 -24.10
CA ARG A 14 17.49 -34.96 -24.62
C ARG A 14 17.43 -33.43 -24.56
N ALA A 15 17.12 -32.81 -25.70
CA ALA A 15 16.85 -31.38 -25.74
C ALA A 15 15.73 -31.06 -24.73
N GLN A 16 16.01 -30.16 -23.79
CA GLN A 16 15.07 -29.76 -22.77
C GLN A 16 13.89 -29.03 -23.41
N SER A 17 12.67 -29.46 -23.10
CA SER A 17 11.47 -28.82 -23.67
C SER A 17 11.17 -27.49 -22.95
N SER A 18 10.44 -26.60 -23.61
CA SER A 18 9.95 -25.36 -23.00
C SER A 18 9.10 -25.61 -21.75
N ALA A 19 8.36 -26.72 -21.72
CA ALA A 19 7.57 -27.13 -20.56
C ALA A 19 8.47 -27.54 -19.37
N ASP A 20 9.59 -28.23 -19.64
CA ASP A 20 10.55 -28.60 -18.60
C ASP A 20 11.22 -27.35 -18.00
N SER A 21 11.63 -26.40 -18.85
CA SER A 21 12.20 -25.12 -18.40
C SER A 21 11.20 -24.31 -17.57
N ALA A 22 9.95 -24.19 -18.01
CA ALA A 22 8.90 -23.50 -17.26
C ALA A 22 8.66 -24.16 -15.89
N SER A 23 8.67 -25.50 -15.83
CA SER A 23 8.45 -26.25 -14.59
C SER A 23 9.58 -26.04 -13.57
N ILE A 24 10.84 -25.98 -14.02
CA ILE A 24 11.98 -25.67 -13.15
C ILE A 24 11.85 -24.25 -12.58
N LEU A 25 11.48 -23.28 -13.42
CA LEU A 25 11.28 -21.90 -12.99
C LEU A 25 10.11 -21.78 -12.01
N LEU A 26 9.01 -22.53 -12.23
CA LEU A 26 7.90 -22.60 -11.28
C LEU A 26 8.38 -23.16 -9.93
N GLY A 27 9.16 -24.25 -9.93
CA GLY A 27 9.73 -24.81 -8.71
C GLY A 27 10.64 -23.82 -7.97
N ALA A 28 11.43 -23.02 -8.70
CA ALA A 28 12.23 -21.95 -8.13
C ALA A 28 11.36 -20.83 -7.54
N ALA A 29 10.34 -20.37 -8.26
CA ALA A 29 9.39 -19.37 -7.79
C ALA A 29 8.68 -19.81 -6.49
N GLU A 30 8.22 -21.06 -6.45
CA GLU A 30 7.60 -21.65 -5.26
C GLU A 30 8.59 -21.81 -4.09
N SER A 31 9.87 -22.00 -4.38
CA SER A 31 10.92 -22.03 -3.36
C SER A 31 11.15 -20.64 -2.75
N PHE A 32 11.26 -19.59 -3.59
CA PHE A 32 11.36 -18.21 -3.11
C PHE A 32 10.13 -17.80 -2.33
N GLN A 33 8.94 -18.17 -2.79
CA GLN A 33 7.69 -17.91 -2.07
C GLN A 33 7.69 -18.57 -0.68
N ARG A 34 8.16 -19.82 -0.57
CA ARG A 34 8.29 -20.52 0.73
C ARG A 34 9.35 -19.89 1.63
N ALA A 35 10.36 -19.24 1.07
CA ALA A 35 11.38 -18.48 1.81
C ALA A 35 10.91 -17.08 2.24
N GLY A 36 9.75 -16.62 1.76
CA GLY A 36 9.23 -15.27 2.01
C GLY A 36 9.68 -14.22 0.99
N ASP A 37 10.45 -14.60 -0.04
CA ASP A 37 10.90 -13.71 -1.11
C ASP A 37 9.81 -13.56 -2.20
N GLU A 38 8.70 -12.90 -1.84
CA GLU A 38 7.53 -12.76 -2.71
C GLU A 38 7.80 -11.99 -4.00
N GLU A 39 8.72 -11.02 -3.97
CA GLU A 39 9.09 -10.21 -5.15
C GLU A 39 9.79 -11.05 -6.22
N VAL A 40 10.76 -11.89 -5.81
CA VAL A 40 11.48 -12.79 -6.72
C VAL A 40 10.54 -13.86 -7.26
N ALA A 41 9.68 -14.43 -6.42
CA ALA A 41 8.67 -15.38 -6.84
C ALA A 41 7.72 -14.77 -7.88
N SER A 42 7.24 -13.55 -7.65
CA SER A 42 6.36 -12.82 -8.57
C SER A 42 7.04 -12.52 -9.90
N ALA A 43 8.29 -12.06 -9.88
CA ALA A 43 9.08 -11.82 -11.09
C ALA A 43 9.29 -13.11 -11.91
N LEU A 44 9.51 -14.25 -11.24
CA LEU A 44 9.62 -15.55 -11.91
C LEU A 44 8.28 -15.99 -12.50
N TYR A 45 7.16 -15.80 -11.80
CA TYR A 45 5.84 -16.07 -12.35
C TYR A 45 5.58 -15.24 -13.61
N GLU A 46 5.84 -13.93 -13.58
CA GLU A 46 5.73 -13.05 -14.76
C GLU A 46 6.65 -13.49 -15.90
N PHE A 47 7.90 -13.84 -15.59
CA PHE A 47 8.85 -14.33 -16.59
C PHE A 47 8.36 -15.62 -17.26
N ILE A 48 7.77 -16.55 -16.49
CA ILE A 48 7.20 -17.78 -17.05
C ILE A 48 6.02 -17.46 -17.96
N LEU A 49 5.11 -16.58 -17.54
CA LEU A 49 3.96 -16.16 -18.35
C LEU A 49 4.39 -15.48 -19.66
N LEU A 50 5.45 -14.66 -19.61
CA LEU A 50 5.96 -13.94 -20.77
C LEU A 50 6.71 -14.87 -21.73
N LYS A 51 7.58 -15.73 -21.20
CA LYS A 51 8.51 -16.53 -22.02
C LYS A 51 7.93 -17.88 -22.46
N PHE A 52 7.00 -18.43 -21.69
CA PHE A 52 6.42 -19.76 -21.90
C PHE A 52 4.88 -19.74 -21.87
N PRO A 53 4.20 -18.83 -22.59
CA PRO A 53 2.76 -18.60 -22.47
C PRO A 53 1.93 -19.85 -22.75
N ASP A 54 2.35 -20.70 -23.68
CA ASP A 54 1.60 -21.88 -24.15
C ASP A 54 1.89 -23.16 -23.35
N THR A 55 2.54 -23.05 -22.19
CA THR A 55 2.84 -24.22 -21.33
C THR A 55 1.73 -24.44 -20.29
N PRO A 56 1.49 -25.69 -19.85
CA PRO A 56 0.56 -25.98 -18.75
C PRO A 56 0.92 -25.25 -17.45
N VAL A 57 2.21 -24.97 -17.25
CA VAL A 57 2.73 -24.19 -16.13
C VAL A 57 2.22 -22.75 -16.18
N ALA A 58 2.25 -22.11 -17.35
CA ALA A 58 1.75 -20.75 -17.51
C ALA A 58 0.22 -20.65 -17.31
N GLU A 59 -0.53 -21.70 -17.66
CA GLU A 59 -1.97 -21.78 -17.35
C GLU A 59 -2.20 -21.90 -15.83
N LEU A 60 -1.45 -22.78 -15.15
CA LEU A 60 -1.51 -22.93 -13.70
C LEU A 60 -1.12 -21.64 -12.95
N ILE A 61 -0.12 -20.91 -13.44
CA ILE A 61 0.28 -19.62 -12.87
C ILE A 61 -0.82 -18.58 -13.11
N ARG A 62 -1.43 -18.51 -14.30
CA ARG A 62 -2.56 -17.60 -14.56
C ARG A 62 -3.72 -17.85 -13.60
N ASP A 63 -4.05 -19.11 -13.36
CA ASP A 63 -5.07 -19.50 -12.39
C ASP A 63 -4.68 -19.09 -10.97
N ARG A 64 -3.42 -19.34 -10.56
CA ARG A 64 -2.95 -19.03 -9.21
C ARG A 64 -2.83 -17.52 -8.96
N VAL A 65 -2.26 -16.77 -9.90
CA VAL A 65 -2.13 -15.30 -9.82
C VAL A 65 -3.51 -14.64 -9.89
N GLY A 66 -4.41 -15.17 -10.73
CA GLY A 66 -5.81 -14.77 -10.74
C GLY A 66 -6.46 -14.98 -9.37
N GLN A 67 -6.28 -16.14 -8.75
CA GLN A 67 -6.82 -16.41 -7.40
C GLN A 67 -6.18 -15.54 -6.30
N ALA A 68 -4.88 -15.27 -6.36
CA ALA A 68 -4.17 -14.44 -5.39
C ALA A 68 -4.63 -12.96 -5.46
N THR A 69 -4.78 -12.41 -6.66
CA THR A 69 -5.32 -11.05 -6.88
C THR A 69 -6.78 -10.90 -6.48
N ILE A 70 -7.53 -12.00 -6.52
CA ILE A 70 -8.92 -12.09 -6.06
C ILE A 70 -8.99 -12.23 -4.51
N GLY A 71 -7.97 -12.80 -3.88
CA GLY A 71 -7.87 -12.94 -2.42
C GLY A 71 -7.46 -11.65 -1.69
N SER A 72 -6.59 -10.84 -2.30
CA SER A 72 -6.05 -9.62 -1.68
C SER A 72 -7.13 -8.57 -1.39
N GLY A 73 -8.08 -8.37 -2.31
CA GLY A 73 -9.20 -7.46 -2.11
C GLY A 73 -10.12 -7.88 -0.95
N SER A 74 -10.24 -9.18 -0.70
CA SER A 74 -11.01 -9.70 0.43
C SER A 74 -10.36 -9.37 1.79
N LEU A 75 -9.03 -9.39 1.86
CA LEU A 75 -8.30 -8.99 3.07
C LEU A 75 -8.40 -7.46 3.28
N GLU A 76 -8.19 -6.67 2.23
CA GLU A 76 -8.33 -5.20 2.29
C GLU A 76 -9.72 -4.80 2.79
N LEU A 77 -10.79 -5.40 2.24
CA LEU A 77 -12.16 -5.15 2.68
C LEU A 77 -12.39 -5.49 4.15
N ARG A 78 -11.82 -6.59 4.67
CA ARG A 78 -11.99 -6.98 6.09
C ARG A 78 -11.28 -6.01 7.01
N VAL A 79 -10.03 -5.67 6.70
CA VAL A 79 -9.24 -4.72 7.49
C VAL A 79 -9.93 -3.36 7.50
N TRP A 80 -10.27 -2.83 6.32
CA TRP A 80 -10.96 -1.55 6.21
C TRP A 80 -12.33 -1.58 6.88
N SER A 81 -13.15 -2.61 6.67
CA SER A 81 -14.49 -2.68 7.29
C SER A 81 -14.41 -2.76 8.81
N THR A 82 -13.37 -3.39 9.36
CA THR A 82 -13.12 -3.39 10.81
C THR A 82 -12.80 -1.99 11.32
N MET A 83 -11.88 -1.29 10.65
CA MET A 83 -11.54 0.11 10.97
C MET A 83 -12.76 1.02 10.82
N TYR A 84 -13.55 0.84 9.76
CA TYR A 84 -14.76 1.59 9.49
C TYR A 84 -15.86 1.30 10.53
N GLY A 85 -15.98 0.05 10.98
CA GLY A 85 -16.88 -0.32 12.07
C GLY A 85 -16.48 0.33 13.40
N LEU A 86 -15.17 0.39 13.72
CA LEU A 86 -14.66 1.12 14.88
C LEU A 86 -14.94 2.62 14.76
N PHE A 87 -14.71 3.20 13.58
CA PHE A 87 -15.03 4.59 13.27
C PHE A 87 -16.52 4.87 13.51
N LEU A 88 -17.43 4.07 12.96
CA LEU A 88 -18.88 4.22 13.20
C LEU A 88 -19.25 4.00 14.67
N GLY A 89 -18.55 3.12 15.37
CA GLY A 89 -18.70 2.90 16.82
C GLY A 89 -18.43 4.16 17.64
N VAL A 90 -17.58 5.06 17.18
CA VAL A 90 -17.35 6.37 17.79
C VAL A 90 -18.33 7.41 17.25
N MET A 91 -18.46 7.50 15.92
CA MET A 91 -19.22 8.58 15.27
C MET A 91 -20.72 8.54 15.53
N ILE A 92 -21.32 7.36 15.68
CA ILE A 92 -22.77 7.25 15.93
C ILE A 92 -23.12 7.85 17.30
N PRO A 93 -22.45 7.51 18.42
CA PRO A 93 -22.62 8.20 19.69
C PRO A 93 -22.43 9.72 19.60
N VAL A 94 -21.38 10.19 18.91
CA VAL A 94 -21.15 11.65 18.74
C VAL A 94 -22.32 12.30 18.00
N ALA A 95 -22.78 11.70 16.90
CA ALA A 95 -23.89 12.22 16.10
C ALA A 95 -25.23 12.23 16.85
N LEU A 96 -25.38 11.40 17.88
CA LEU A 96 -26.54 11.34 18.76
C LEU A 96 -26.39 12.20 20.02
N ASP A 97 -25.30 12.99 20.11
CA ASP A 97 -24.97 13.84 21.26
C ASP A 97 -24.95 13.03 22.57
N ALA A 98 -24.37 11.84 22.51
CA ALA A 98 -24.36 10.91 23.64
C ALA A 98 -23.41 11.38 24.74
N ASP A 99 -23.95 11.59 25.93
CA ASP A 99 -23.19 11.90 27.14
C ASP A 99 -22.47 10.66 27.72
N GLY A 100 -21.29 10.87 28.29
CA GLY A 100 -20.53 9.82 29.00
C GLY A 100 -19.61 8.99 28.09
N THR A 101 -18.83 8.08 28.68
CA THR A 101 -17.88 7.23 27.93
C THR A 101 -18.49 5.87 27.55
N GLU A 102 -19.59 5.49 28.20
CA GLU A 102 -20.27 4.21 28.04
C GLU A 102 -20.81 4.00 26.61
N PRO A 103 -21.49 4.97 25.96
CA PRO A 103 -21.97 4.81 24.58
C PRO A 103 -20.84 4.55 23.57
N TYR A 104 -19.69 5.19 23.78
CA TYR A 104 -18.48 5.01 22.97
C TYR A 104 -17.85 3.63 23.19
N GLY A 105 -17.77 3.18 24.45
CA GLY A 105 -17.30 1.84 24.79
C GLY A 105 -18.15 0.75 24.14
N VAL A 106 -19.48 0.88 24.23
CA VAL A 106 -20.43 -0.02 23.55
C VAL A 106 -20.26 0.04 22.04
N GLY A 107 -20.17 1.26 21.48
CA GLY A 107 -20.00 1.47 20.06
C GLY A 107 -18.72 0.83 19.50
N ILE A 108 -17.58 0.94 20.20
CA ILE A 108 -16.32 0.30 19.81
C ILE A 108 -16.41 -1.24 19.93
N LEU A 109 -16.94 -1.73 21.05
CA LEU A 109 -17.08 -3.18 21.32
C LEU A 109 -17.96 -3.87 20.27
N LEU A 110 -18.99 -3.19 19.77
CA LEU A 110 -19.87 -3.72 18.74
C LEU A 110 -19.36 -3.42 17.33
N GLY A 111 -18.85 -2.21 17.11
CA GLY A 111 -18.46 -1.67 15.81
C GLY A 111 -17.33 -2.44 15.15
N GLY A 112 -16.24 -2.72 15.88
CA GLY A 112 -15.11 -3.48 15.35
C GLY A 112 -15.51 -4.88 14.85
N PRO A 113 -16.11 -5.74 15.70
CA PRO A 113 -16.62 -7.05 15.28
C PRO A 113 -17.66 -6.97 14.17
N ALA A 114 -18.63 -6.06 14.25
CA ALA A 114 -19.64 -5.88 13.20
C ALA A 114 -19.00 -5.52 11.85
N GLY A 115 -17.99 -4.64 11.87
CA GLY A 115 -17.18 -4.29 10.71
C GLY A 115 -16.43 -5.49 10.13
N PHE A 116 -15.74 -6.27 10.97
CA PHE A 116 -15.01 -7.46 10.55
C PHE A 116 -15.94 -8.49 9.91
N PHE A 117 -17.04 -8.85 10.58
CA PHE A 117 -17.99 -9.84 10.07
C PHE A 117 -18.77 -9.33 8.86
N GLY A 118 -19.07 -8.02 8.80
CA GLY A 118 -19.66 -7.37 7.63
C GLY A 118 -18.74 -7.45 6.41
N GLY A 119 -17.46 -7.09 6.57
CA GLY A 119 -16.45 -7.21 5.52
C GLY A 119 -16.23 -8.67 5.09
N ARG A 120 -16.20 -9.61 6.05
CA ARG A 120 -16.11 -11.05 5.75
C ARG A 120 -17.33 -11.52 4.97
N ALA A 121 -18.55 -11.18 5.39
CA ALA A 121 -19.78 -11.57 4.70
C ALA A 121 -19.86 -10.97 3.29
N LEU A 122 -19.45 -9.71 3.12
CA LEU A 122 -19.38 -9.05 1.82
C LEU A 122 -18.39 -9.78 0.89
N SER A 123 -17.16 -10.02 1.35
CA SER A 123 -16.11 -10.74 0.60
C SER A 123 -16.43 -12.21 0.32
N GLY A 124 -17.27 -12.85 1.15
CA GLY A 124 -17.65 -14.26 0.98
C GLY A 124 -18.72 -14.49 -0.09
N ARG A 125 -19.51 -13.46 -0.45
CA ARG A 125 -20.57 -13.56 -1.47
C ARG A 125 -20.05 -13.44 -2.90
N ARG A 126 -19.04 -12.59 -3.08
CA ARG A 126 -18.40 -12.36 -4.37
C ARG A 126 -16.93 -12.09 -4.10
N PRO A 127 -16.03 -12.73 -4.84
CA PRO A 127 -14.63 -12.48 -4.64
C PRO A 127 -14.29 -11.16 -5.36
N TYR A 128 -13.65 -10.23 -4.64
CA TYR A 128 -13.37 -8.88 -5.13
C TYR A 128 -11.90 -8.76 -5.50
N THR A 129 -11.61 -8.16 -6.65
CA THR A 129 -10.23 -7.75 -6.98
C THR A 129 -9.79 -6.63 -6.06
N MET A 130 -8.49 -6.41 -5.95
CA MET A 130 -7.92 -5.30 -5.19
C MET A 130 -8.47 -3.93 -5.64
N GLY A 131 -8.62 -3.70 -6.95
CA GLY A 131 -9.18 -2.45 -7.47
C GLY A 131 -10.65 -2.25 -7.09
N GLN A 132 -11.46 -3.32 -7.08
CA GLN A 132 -12.85 -3.28 -6.64
C GLN A 132 -12.96 -3.04 -5.13
N ALA A 133 -12.15 -3.74 -4.33
CA ALA A 133 -12.06 -3.52 -2.89
C ALA A 133 -11.72 -2.06 -2.58
N ARG A 134 -10.68 -1.53 -3.23
CA ARG A 134 -10.27 -0.13 -3.08
C ARG A 134 -11.34 0.87 -3.53
N ALA A 135 -12.07 0.58 -4.60
CA ALA A 135 -13.19 1.44 -5.01
C ALA A 135 -14.29 1.52 -3.93
N ILE A 136 -14.58 0.39 -3.25
CA ILE A 136 -15.55 0.35 -2.15
C ILE A 136 -15.02 1.13 -0.94
N THR A 137 -13.81 0.82 -0.49
CA THR A 137 -13.22 1.43 0.72
C THR A 137 -12.97 2.91 0.53
N TRP A 138 -12.42 3.31 -0.61
CA TRP A 138 -12.22 4.72 -0.95
C TRP A 138 -13.55 5.45 -1.13
N GLY A 139 -14.56 4.81 -1.72
CA GLY A 139 -15.90 5.38 -1.80
C GLY A 139 -16.44 5.78 -0.43
N GLY A 140 -16.36 4.87 0.56
CA GLY A 140 -16.77 5.15 1.93
C GLY A 140 -15.97 6.29 2.58
N THR A 141 -14.64 6.25 2.48
CA THR A 141 -13.76 7.30 3.05
C THR A 141 -14.01 8.67 2.39
N TRP A 142 -14.04 8.72 1.05
CA TRP A 142 -14.27 9.95 0.31
C TRP A 142 -15.67 10.52 0.56
N GLY A 143 -16.68 9.66 0.66
CA GLY A 143 -18.03 10.04 1.04
C GLY A 143 -18.08 10.69 2.43
N ALA A 144 -17.35 10.15 3.41
CA ALA A 144 -17.25 10.75 4.75
C ALA A 144 -16.65 12.16 4.69
N ILE A 145 -15.54 12.31 3.95
CA ILE A 145 -14.86 13.59 3.75
C ILE A 145 -15.80 14.60 3.08
N GLN A 146 -16.54 14.20 2.04
CA GLN A 146 -17.49 15.07 1.35
C GLN A 146 -18.66 15.46 2.27
N GLY A 147 -19.23 14.51 3.02
CA GLY A 147 -20.33 14.78 3.95
C GLY A 147 -19.94 15.77 5.05
N GLY A 148 -18.82 15.50 5.74
CA GLY A 148 -18.29 16.37 6.78
C GLY A 148 -17.84 17.72 6.23
N GLY A 149 -17.14 17.73 5.09
CA GLY A 149 -16.67 18.94 4.44
C GLY A 149 -17.80 19.86 4.02
N TRP A 150 -18.83 19.36 3.30
CA TRP A 150 -19.96 20.20 2.88
C TRP A 150 -20.79 20.69 4.06
N SER A 151 -20.88 19.92 5.15
CA SER A 151 -21.52 20.41 6.37
C SER A 151 -20.74 21.56 7.02
N PHE A 152 -19.40 21.51 7.00
CA PHE A 152 -18.55 22.60 7.45
C PHE A 152 -18.73 23.84 6.58
N VAL A 153 -18.78 23.69 5.25
CA VAL A 153 -19.06 24.82 4.34
C VAL A 153 -20.42 25.47 4.65
N ALA A 154 -21.45 24.67 4.95
CA ALA A 154 -22.80 25.17 5.17
C ALA A 154 -23.05 25.73 6.59
N ARG A 155 -22.26 25.30 7.58
CA ARG A 155 -22.56 25.54 9.01
C ARG A 155 -21.35 25.98 9.85
N GLU A 156 -20.19 26.13 9.24
CA GLU A 156 -18.89 26.39 9.89
C GLU A 156 -18.51 25.37 10.97
N ARG A 157 -19.12 24.19 10.93
CA ARG A 157 -18.84 23.05 11.80
C ARG A 157 -19.06 21.74 11.07
N VAL A 158 -18.21 20.76 11.35
CA VAL A 158 -18.41 19.39 10.85
C VAL A 158 -19.62 18.79 11.55
N ASP A 159 -20.54 18.25 10.77
CA ASP A 159 -21.72 17.53 11.24
C ASP A 159 -21.46 16.03 11.13
N ASP A 160 -21.48 15.34 12.26
CA ASP A 160 -21.19 13.90 12.32
C ASP A 160 -22.24 13.08 11.56
N GLY A 161 -23.51 13.52 11.59
CA GLY A 161 -24.58 12.92 10.82
C GLY A 161 -24.36 13.03 9.31
N ALA A 162 -23.95 14.20 8.83
CA ALA A 162 -23.57 14.41 7.44
C ALA A 162 -22.34 13.57 7.05
N THR A 163 -21.36 13.43 7.94
CA THR A 163 -20.18 12.58 7.75
C THR A 163 -20.57 11.11 7.60
N ILE A 164 -21.41 10.58 8.48
CA ILE A 164 -21.92 9.20 8.41
C ILE A 164 -22.75 9.00 7.13
N ALA A 165 -23.68 9.92 6.85
CA ALA A 165 -24.54 9.84 5.66
C ALA A 165 -23.71 9.89 4.37
N GLY A 166 -22.76 10.81 4.29
CA GLY A 166 -21.82 10.92 3.18
C GLY A 166 -21.02 9.63 2.99
N SER A 167 -20.51 9.04 4.07
CA SER A 167 -19.79 7.77 4.00
C SER A 167 -20.65 6.61 3.50
N GLY A 168 -21.91 6.52 3.96
CA GLY A 168 -22.87 5.54 3.46
C GLY A 168 -23.15 5.69 1.96
N VAL A 169 -23.39 6.92 1.49
CA VAL A 169 -23.58 7.21 0.05
C VAL A 169 -22.33 6.86 -0.75
N GLY A 170 -21.15 7.21 -0.25
CA GLY A 170 -19.88 6.90 -0.88
C GLY A 170 -19.59 5.40 -0.98
N LEU A 171 -19.90 4.64 0.08
CA LEU A 171 -19.78 3.19 0.09
C LEU A 171 -20.72 2.55 -0.94
N LEU A 172 -21.97 3.03 -1.05
CA LEU A 172 -22.90 2.58 -2.08
C LEU A 172 -22.37 2.88 -3.50
N ALA A 173 -21.82 4.07 -3.73
CA ALA A 173 -21.21 4.42 -5.01
C ALA A 173 -20.02 3.49 -5.34
N GLY A 174 -19.15 3.23 -4.35
CA GLY A 174 -18.05 2.28 -4.46
C GLY A 174 -18.51 0.85 -4.79
N LEU A 175 -19.57 0.37 -4.14
CA LEU A 175 -20.19 -0.93 -4.45
C LEU A 175 -20.77 -1.00 -5.87
N LEU A 176 -21.36 0.09 -6.36
CA LEU A 176 -21.86 0.16 -7.75
C LEU A 176 -20.71 0.15 -8.75
N LEU A 177 -19.63 0.91 -8.48
CA LEU A 177 -18.41 0.92 -9.29
C LEU A 177 -17.71 -0.42 -9.31
N ALA A 178 -17.65 -1.12 -8.17
CA ALA A 178 -17.05 -2.45 -8.05
C ALA A 178 -17.77 -3.54 -8.86
N ARG A 179 -18.94 -3.25 -9.47
CA ARG A 179 -19.57 -4.13 -10.46
C ARG A 179 -18.87 -4.10 -11.82
N ARG A 180 -18.01 -3.10 -12.06
CA ARG A 180 -17.15 -2.98 -13.24
C ARG A 180 -15.75 -3.54 -12.94
N ASP A 181 -14.99 -3.76 -13.99
CA ASP A 181 -13.58 -4.15 -13.89
C ASP A 181 -12.73 -2.92 -13.57
N VAL A 182 -12.77 -2.50 -12.30
CA VAL A 182 -11.90 -1.44 -11.79
C VAL A 182 -10.52 -2.02 -11.55
N THR A 183 -9.54 -1.58 -12.33
CA THR A 183 -8.15 -1.98 -12.12
C THR A 183 -7.59 -1.33 -10.86
N GLU A 184 -6.61 -1.98 -10.25
CA GLU A 184 -5.96 -1.48 -9.04
C GLU A 184 -5.29 -0.12 -9.26
N GLY A 185 -4.66 0.06 -10.43
CA GLY A 185 -4.07 1.33 -10.84
C GLY A 185 -5.09 2.46 -10.95
N VAL A 186 -6.25 2.21 -11.57
CA VAL A 186 -7.33 3.22 -11.68
C VAL A 186 -7.85 3.61 -10.30
N ALA A 187 -8.12 2.64 -9.42
CA ALA A 187 -8.59 2.93 -8.08
C ALA A 187 -7.56 3.72 -7.25
N GLU A 188 -6.27 3.36 -7.35
CA GLU A 188 -5.20 4.06 -6.64
C GLU A 188 -4.99 5.48 -7.17
N THR A 189 -4.89 5.67 -8.48
CA THR A 189 -4.69 7.00 -9.07
C THR A 189 -5.89 7.91 -8.85
N ALA A 190 -7.12 7.38 -8.86
CA ALA A 190 -8.31 8.15 -8.49
C ALA A 190 -8.27 8.61 -7.02
N SER A 191 -7.90 7.72 -6.10
CA SER A 191 -7.76 8.05 -4.67
C SER A 191 -6.67 9.11 -4.45
N LEU A 192 -5.45 8.88 -4.96
CA LEU A 192 -4.35 9.83 -4.85
C LEU A 192 -4.68 11.15 -5.55
N GLY A 193 -5.31 11.10 -6.72
CA GLY A 193 -5.76 12.28 -7.45
C GLY A 193 -6.71 13.13 -6.62
N SER A 194 -7.64 12.51 -5.88
CA SER A 194 -8.56 13.23 -5.00
C SER A 194 -7.88 13.88 -3.79
N LEU A 195 -6.87 13.21 -3.20
CA LEU A 195 -6.07 13.78 -2.12
C LEU A 195 -5.21 14.95 -2.61
N TRP A 196 -4.55 14.81 -3.77
CA TRP A 196 -3.78 15.89 -4.39
C TRP A 196 -4.67 17.06 -4.80
N GLY A 197 -5.84 16.77 -5.37
CA GLY A 197 -6.86 17.77 -5.68
C GLY A 197 -7.24 18.55 -4.43
N MET A 198 -7.53 17.88 -3.33
CA MET A 198 -7.84 18.51 -2.04
C MET A 198 -6.68 19.37 -1.52
N TRP A 199 -5.45 18.85 -1.53
CA TRP A 199 -4.25 19.61 -1.16
C TRP A 199 -4.11 20.90 -1.97
N PHE A 200 -4.24 20.82 -3.30
CA PHE A 200 -4.12 21.99 -4.17
C PHE A 200 -5.26 22.99 -3.97
N GLY A 201 -6.49 22.54 -3.72
CA GLY A 201 -7.62 23.42 -3.41
C GLY A 201 -7.44 24.15 -2.09
N THR A 202 -7.05 23.44 -1.03
CA THR A 202 -6.76 24.04 0.28
C THR A 202 -5.65 25.08 0.18
N ALA A 203 -4.55 24.72 -0.48
CA ALA A 203 -3.38 25.58 -0.57
C ALA A 203 -3.64 26.78 -1.51
N ALA A 204 -4.39 26.60 -2.60
CA ALA A 204 -4.86 27.72 -3.42
C ALA A 204 -5.79 28.64 -2.63
N GLY A 205 -6.75 28.09 -1.88
CA GLY A 205 -7.65 28.88 -1.04
C GLY A 205 -6.90 29.66 0.04
N ALA A 206 -5.83 29.11 0.62
CA ALA A 206 -4.96 29.84 1.53
C ALA A 206 -4.15 30.95 0.83
N LEU A 207 -3.63 30.72 -0.38
CA LEU A 207 -2.93 31.74 -1.16
C LEU A 207 -3.83 32.90 -1.58
N PHE A 208 -5.09 32.61 -1.92
CA PHE A 208 -6.11 33.59 -2.30
C PHE A 208 -6.86 34.18 -1.10
N ASP A 209 -6.48 33.83 0.13
CA ASP A 209 -7.07 34.36 1.35
C ASP A 209 -8.57 34.14 1.45
N LEU A 210 -9.01 32.95 1.02
CA LEU A 210 -10.38 32.52 1.21
C LEU A 210 -10.62 32.24 2.69
N ASP A 211 -11.81 32.60 3.15
CA ASP A 211 -12.34 32.20 4.45
C ASP A 211 -12.36 30.67 4.58
N ASP A 212 -12.41 30.15 5.81
CA ASP A 212 -12.26 28.72 6.06
C ASP A 212 -13.32 27.87 5.33
N GLY A 213 -14.57 28.36 5.26
CA GLY A 213 -15.65 27.73 4.50
C GLY A 213 -15.35 27.66 3.01
N ASP A 214 -14.94 28.77 2.39
CA ASP A 214 -14.60 28.83 0.98
C ASP A 214 -13.35 28.02 0.64
N ARG A 215 -12.35 28.01 1.53
CA ARG A 215 -11.15 27.16 1.40
C ARG A 215 -11.50 25.68 1.46
N MET A 216 -12.37 25.27 2.37
CA MET A 216 -12.89 23.90 2.44
C MET A 216 -13.67 23.55 1.17
N ALA A 217 -14.56 24.43 0.70
CA ALA A 217 -15.32 24.24 -0.53
C ALA A 217 -14.38 24.05 -1.74
N ALA A 218 -13.36 24.91 -1.86
CA ALA A 218 -12.33 24.78 -2.88
C ALA A 218 -11.65 23.40 -2.81
N ALA A 219 -11.23 22.96 -1.62
CA ALA A 219 -10.59 21.67 -1.39
C ALA A 219 -11.48 20.47 -1.78
N LEU A 220 -12.78 20.52 -1.46
CA LEU A 220 -13.72 19.46 -1.83
C LEU A 220 -13.97 19.40 -3.34
N ILE A 221 -14.14 20.57 -3.98
CA ILE A 221 -14.37 20.68 -5.42
C ILE A 221 -13.13 20.18 -6.18
N THR A 222 -11.95 20.69 -5.86
CA THR A 222 -10.71 20.28 -6.51
C THR A 222 -10.36 18.83 -6.20
N GLY A 223 -10.74 18.33 -5.02
CA GLY A 223 -10.67 16.91 -4.71
C GLY A 223 -11.50 16.04 -5.65
N ASN A 224 -12.74 16.45 -5.98
CA ASN A 224 -13.56 15.74 -6.96
C ASN A 224 -12.98 15.83 -8.38
N VAL A 225 -12.46 17.01 -8.77
CA VAL A 225 -11.75 17.18 -10.05
C VAL A 225 -10.53 16.25 -10.11
N GLY A 226 -9.74 16.20 -9.05
CA GLY A 226 -8.57 15.33 -8.93
C GLY A 226 -8.93 13.85 -8.98
N LEU A 227 -10.05 13.44 -8.38
CA LEU A 227 -10.58 12.08 -8.47
C LEU A 227 -10.85 11.68 -9.92
N ILE A 228 -11.60 12.53 -10.63
CA ILE A 228 -12.00 12.29 -12.03
C ILE A 228 -10.78 12.30 -12.94
N ALA A 229 -9.89 13.28 -12.76
CA ALA A 229 -8.65 13.40 -13.53
C ALA A 229 -7.73 12.19 -13.29
N GLY A 230 -7.59 11.75 -12.04
CA GLY A 230 -6.79 10.57 -11.68
C GLY A 230 -7.34 9.29 -12.29
N ALA A 231 -8.65 9.07 -12.23
CA ALA A 231 -9.30 7.93 -12.87
C ALA A 231 -9.11 7.94 -14.41
N GLY A 232 -9.32 9.09 -15.05
CA GLY A 232 -9.14 9.26 -16.49
C GLY A 232 -7.71 9.04 -16.95
N LEU A 233 -6.74 9.58 -16.20
CA LEU A 233 -5.31 9.43 -16.49
C LEU A 233 -4.87 7.97 -16.39
N ALA A 234 -5.27 7.28 -15.32
CA ALA A 234 -4.91 5.87 -15.15
C ALA A 234 -5.55 4.98 -16.22
N HIS A 235 -6.78 5.27 -16.65
CA HIS A 235 -7.43 4.53 -17.72
C HIS A 235 -6.73 4.73 -19.08
N GLY A 236 -6.33 5.97 -19.40
CA GLY A 236 -5.68 6.28 -20.67
C GLY A 236 -4.22 5.82 -20.77
N VAL A 237 -3.49 5.81 -19.65
CA VAL A 237 -2.04 5.50 -19.63
C VAL A 237 -1.76 4.07 -19.15
N GLY A 238 -2.74 3.39 -18.53
CA GLY A 238 -2.54 2.06 -17.97
C GLY A 238 -1.61 2.04 -16.76
N LEU A 239 -1.67 3.09 -15.91
CA LEU A 239 -0.79 3.20 -14.75
C LEU A 239 -1.01 2.03 -13.79
N SER A 240 0.08 1.43 -13.33
CA SER A 240 0.05 0.46 -12.24
C SER A 240 -0.11 1.17 -10.89
N ARG A 241 -0.50 0.41 -9.85
CA ARG A 241 -0.54 0.93 -8.47
C ARG A 241 0.83 1.41 -7.99
N SER A 242 1.89 0.66 -8.27
CA SER A 242 3.25 1.02 -7.85
C SER A 242 3.71 2.31 -8.53
N GLN A 243 3.41 2.48 -9.82
CA GLN A 243 3.68 3.73 -10.55
C GLN A 243 2.91 4.90 -9.93
N ALA A 244 1.60 4.76 -9.67
CA ALA A 244 0.81 5.82 -9.05
C ALA A 244 1.35 6.24 -7.67
N ARG A 245 1.79 5.27 -6.85
CA ARG A 245 2.44 5.53 -5.55
C ARG A 245 3.78 6.21 -5.69
N ALA A 246 4.63 5.76 -6.63
CA ALA A 246 5.92 6.38 -6.89
C ALA A 246 5.74 7.84 -7.31
N VAL A 247 4.82 8.13 -8.23
CA VAL A 247 4.45 9.50 -8.62
C VAL A 247 4.07 10.33 -7.40
N SER A 248 3.17 9.83 -6.56
CA SER A 248 2.73 10.54 -5.36
C SER A 248 3.86 10.75 -4.35
N LEU A 249 4.74 9.76 -4.16
CA LEU A 249 5.89 9.88 -3.26
C LEU A 249 6.84 10.98 -3.73
N VAL A 250 7.16 11.04 -5.02
CA VAL A 250 7.99 12.11 -5.58
C VAL A 250 7.31 13.47 -5.46
N GLY A 251 5.97 13.53 -5.59
CA GLY A 251 5.18 14.72 -5.27
C GLY A 251 5.31 15.20 -3.81
N VAL A 252 5.25 14.27 -2.85
CA VAL A 252 5.45 14.59 -1.42
C VAL A 252 6.88 15.07 -1.17
N LEU A 253 7.89 14.39 -1.73
CA LEU A 253 9.29 14.80 -1.62
C LEU A 253 9.53 16.20 -2.21
N GLY A 254 8.95 16.49 -3.37
CA GLY A 254 9.01 17.81 -3.98
C GLY A 254 8.40 18.89 -3.08
N GLY A 255 7.25 18.60 -2.46
CA GLY A 255 6.62 19.50 -1.48
C GLY A 255 7.48 19.73 -0.24
N ALA A 256 8.10 18.68 0.29
CA ALA A 256 9.02 18.76 1.43
C ALA A 256 10.27 19.60 1.09
N VAL A 257 10.83 19.46 -0.10
CA VAL A 257 11.93 20.32 -0.58
C VAL A 257 11.47 21.77 -0.67
N GLY A 258 10.29 22.03 -1.25
CA GLY A 258 9.72 23.37 -1.31
C GLY A 258 9.49 24.01 0.06
N LEU A 259 9.05 23.22 1.05
CA LEU A 259 8.94 23.64 2.45
C LEU A 259 10.30 23.93 3.07
N GLY A 260 11.29 23.07 2.84
CA GLY A 260 12.67 23.30 3.31
C GLY A 260 13.25 24.62 2.78
N VAL A 261 13.07 24.90 1.49
CA VAL A 261 13.48 26.18 0.88
C VAL A 261 12.74 27.36 1.53
N THR A 262 11.45 27.22 1.79
CA THR A 262 10.64 28.25 2.47
C THR A 262 11.19 28.58 3.86
N LEU A 263 11.51 27.55 4.65
CA LEU A 263 12.02 27.72 6.01
C LEU A 263 13.39 28.40 6.04
N ILE A 264 14.22 28.19 5.00
CA ILE A 264 15.52 28.85 4.84
C ILE A 264 15.34 30.30 4.37
N ALA A 265 14.50 30.51 3.35
CA ALA A 265 14.28 31.83 2.75
C ALA A 265 13.51 32.79 3.66
N ARG A 266 12.68 32.27 4.57
CA ARG A 266 11.83 33.02 5.51
C ARG A 266 11.15 34.21 4.83
N PRO A 267 10.32 33.96 3.81
CA PRO A 267 9.77 35.04 3.03
C PRO A 267 8.88 35.93 3.92
N GLU A 268 9.02 37.25 3.78
CA GLU A 268 8.38 38.23 4.67
C GLU A 268 6.85 38.30 4.50
N ALA A 269 6.30 37.73 3.43
CA ALA A 269 4.87 37.72 3.17
C ALA A 269 4.20 36.50 3.81
N ASP A 270 3.21 36.75 4.67
CA ASP A 270 2.44 35.75 5.44
C ASP A 270 1.80 34.62 4.62
N ARG A 271 1.74 34.75 3.28
CA ARG A 271 1.08 33.78 2.37
C ARG A 271 2.06 33.03 1.48
N SER A 272 3.26 33.57 1.30
CA SER A 272 4.26 33.02 0.39
C SER A 272 4.85 31.68 0.87
N TRP A 273 4.63 31.33 2.14
CA TRP A 273 5.15 30.09 2.71
C TRP A 273 4.54 28.82 2.10
N LEU A 274 3.35 28.90 1.49
CA LEU A 274 2.71 27.78 0.79
C LEU A 274 3.08 27.69 -0.69
N ALA A 275 3.55 28.77 -1.30
CA ALA A 275 3.80 28.82 -2.74
C ALA A 275 4.91 27.85 -3.17
N LEU A 276 6.01 27.80 -2.42
CA LEU A 276 7.15 26.92 -2.71
C LEU A 276 6.85 25.43 -2.46
N PRO A 277 6.21 25.02 -1.34
CA PRO A 277 5.72 23.64 -1.17
C PRO A 277 4.79 23.22 -2.31
N LEU A 278 3.86 24.09 -2.72
CA LEU A 278 2.95 23.81 -3.83
C LEU A 278 3.71 23.58 -5.14
N ALA A 279 4.57 24.52 -5.51
CA ALA A 279 5.37 24.43 -6.73
C ALA A 279 6.28 23.18 -6.72
N GLY A 280 6.89 22.90 -5.56
CA GLY A 280 7.70 21.71 -5.34
C GLY A 280 6.89 20.42 -5.51
N SER A 281 5.67 20.35 -4.95
CA SER A 281 4.79 19.20 -5.14
C SER A 281 4.39 18.99 -6.60
N VAL A 282 4.05 20.06 -7.32
CA VAL A 282 3.72 19.97 -8.75
C VAL A 282 4.93 19.48 -9.55
N ALA A 283 6.11 20.06 -9.33
CA ALA A 283 7.35 19.63 -9.98
C ALA A 283 7.68 18.16 -9.67
N GLY A 284 7.49 17.73 -8.42
CA GLY A 284 7.67 16.35 -7.99
C GLY A 284 6.70 15.38 -8.66
N LEU A 285 5.41 15.73 -8.75
CA LEU A 285 4.41 14.91 -9.45
C LEU A 285 4.72 14.77 -10.94
N VAL A 286 5.05 15.88 -11.60
CA VAL A 286 5.43 15.89 -13.03
C VAL A 286 6.70 15.06 -13.24
N GLY A 287 7.72 15.27 -12.42
CA GLY A 287 8.96 14.48 -12.46
C GLY A 287 8.68 12.99 -12.28
N GLY A 288 7.97 12.62 -11.22
CA GLY A 288 7.59 11.22 -10.96
C GLY A 288 6.79 10.60 -12.11
N ALA A 289 5.89 11.37 -12.74
CA ALA A 289 5.11 10.90 -13.90
C ALA A 289 5.98 10.69 -15.15
N VAL A 290 7.02 11.50 -15.35
CA VAL A 290 7.98 11.33 -16.45
C VAL A 290 8.88 10.11 -16.21
N PHE A 291 9.45 9.97 -15.01
CA PHE A 291 10.36 8.86 -14.68
C PHE A 291 9.66 7.50 -14.61
N SER A 292 8.40 7.44 -14.15
CA SER A 292 7.65 6.19 -14.08
C SER A 292 7.31 5.59 -15.46
N ARG A 293 7.41 6.38 -16.55
CA ARG A 293 7.22 5.91 -17.93
C ARG A 293 8.50 5.30 -18.53
N SER A 294 9.68 5.75 -18.13
CA SER A 294 10.94 5.22 -18.67
C SER A 294 11.26 3.82 -18.13
N ASP A 295 10.89 3.52 -16.89
CA ASP A 295 11.26 2.25 -16.25
C ASP A 295 10.45 1.06 -16.77
N SER A 296 9.26 1.29 -17.34
CA SER A 296 8.51 0.24 -18.04
C SER A 296 9.20 -0.26 -19.31
N GLU A 297 10.19 0.49 -19.84
CA GLU A 297 10.92 0.11 -21.05
C GLU A 297 12.27 -0.59 -20.74
N ILE A 298 12.85 -0.37 -19.54
CA ILE A 298 14.25 -0.73 -19.24
C ILE A 298 14.39 -2.08 -18.51
N LEU A 299 13.39 -2.51 -17.73
CA LEU A 299 13.48 -3.70 -16.89
C LEU A 299 13.40 -5.08 -17.58
N PRO A 300 12.79 -5.26 -18.78
CA PRO A 300 12.71 -6.59 -19.40
C PRO A 300 14.07 -7.14 -19.88
N GLU A 301 14.99 -6.30 -20.37
CA GLU A 301 16.23 -6.78 -20.99
C GLU A 301 17.43 -6.85 -20.03
N ALA A 302 17.59 -5.85 -19.15
CA ALA A 302 18.76 -5.77 -18.26
C ALA A 302 18.71 -6.83 -17.17
N THR A 303 17.54 -7.07 -16.58
CA THR A 303 17.34 -8.09 -15.53
C THR A 303 17.44 -9.50 -16.09
N VAL A 304 16.96 -9.74 -17.32
CA VAL A 304 17.11 -11.01 -18.03
C VAL A 304 18.57 -11.25 -18.45
N ARG A 305 19.30 -10.22 -18.88
CA ARG A 305 20.75 -10.34 -19.17
C ARG A 305 21.59 -10.54 -17.91
N ALA A 306 21.28 -9.85 -16.81
CA ALA A 306 22.00 -9.99 -15.55
C ALA A 306 21.80 -11.39 -14.93
N SER A 307 20.59 -11.93 -14.97
CA SER A 307 20.30 -13.30 -14.52
C SER A 307 20.95 -14.35 -15.44
N LEU A 308 20.96 -14.14 -16.76
CA LEU A 308 21.69 -15.01 -17.71
C LEU A 308 23.23 -14.95 -17.55
N LEU A 309 23.78 -13.84 -17.07
CA LEU A 309 25.22 -13.69 -16.82
C LEU A 309 25.63 -14.26 -15.44
N LEU A 310 24.78 -14.13 -14.42
CA LEU A 310 25.01 -14.71 -13.10
C LEU A 310 24.91 -16.24 -13.12
N ASP A 311 23.98 -16.82 -13.89
CA ASP A 311 23.80 -18.28 -14.02
C ASP A 311 25.01 -18.99 -14.69
N ARG A 312 25.77 -18.29 -15.55
CA ARG A 312 26.96 -18.89 -16.19
C ARG A 312 28.19 -18.99 -15.30
N SER A 313 28.22 -18.33 -14.14
CA SER A 313 29.47 -18.16 -13.39
C SER A 313 29.67 -19.10 -12.19
N ASN A 314 28.71 -19.95 -11.80
CA ASN A 314 28.96 -20.84 -10.65
C ASN A 314 28.15 -22.15 -10.59
N PRO A 315 28.55 -23.21 -11.30
CA PRO A 315 27.90 -24.53 -11.21
C PRO A 315 28.27 -25.35 -9.95
N ARG A 316 28.87 -24.77 -8.89
CA ARG A 316 29.38 -25.55 -7.73
C ARG A 316 29.17 -24.97 -6.33
N ALA A 317 28.39 -23.91 -6.14
CA ALA A 317 28.10 -23.44 -4.77
C ALA A 317 27.08 -24.37 -4.09
N ALA A 318 27.56 -25.18 -3.15
CA ALA A 318 26.71 -25.95 -2.25
C ALA A 318 25.78 -25.02 -1.42
N PRO A 319 24.55 -25.45 -1.08
CA PRO A 319 23.64 -24.65 -0.29
C PRO A 319 24.24 -24.37 1.11
N PRO A 320 24.18 -23.13 1.62
CA PRO A 320 24.62 -22.85 2.98
C PRO A 320 23.71 -23.59 3.96
N ALA A 321 24.34 -24.34 4.86
CA ALA A 321 23.66 -24.97 5.98
C ALA A 321 23.10 -23.87 6.90
N SER A 322 21.77 -23.90 7.08
CA SER A 322 21.01 -23.46 8.26
C SER A 322 21.52 -22.21 9.00
N GLY A 323 20.80 -21.08 8.83
CA GLY A 323 20.87 -19.95 9.77
C GLY A 323 20.70 -18.59 9.13
N VAL A 324 19.59 -18.35 8.42
CA VAL A 324 19.23 -17.00 7.97
C VAL A 324 17.87 -16.66 8.58
N LEU A 325 17.92 -15.78 9.59
CA LEU A 325 16.74 -15.09 10.12
C LEU A 325 16.08 -14.33 8.96
N ALA A 326 14.77 -14.50 8.80
CA ALA A 326 13.99 -13.84 7.76
C ALA A 326 14.12 -12.31 7.90
N ALA A 327 14.96 -11.71 7.05
CA ALA A 327 15.04 -10.27 6.89
C ALA A 327 13.74 -9.80 6.23
N GLY A 328 12.82 -9.21 7.00
CA GLY A 328 11.61 -8.59 6.44
C GLY A 328 10.39 -8.56 7.35
N SER A 329 10.31 -9.36 8.42
CA SER A 329 9.17 -9.28 9.35
C SER A 329 9.34 -8.12 10.32
N LEU A 330 8.53 -7.07 10.16
CA LEU A 330 8.42 -5.93 11.09
C LEU A 330 8.00 -6.37 12.51
N ILE A 331 7.36 -7.53 12.61
CA ILE A 331 6.96 -8.16 13.87
C ILE A 331 7.23 -9.65 13.75
N ALA A 332 8.07 -10.20 14.62
CA ALA A 332 8.30 -11.63 14.76
C ALA A 332 8.02 -12.06 16.20
N TRP A 333 7.42 -13.24 16.37
CA TRP A 333 7.18 -13.84 17.67
C TRP A 333 7.95 -15.15 17.76
N HIS A 334 8.90 -15.25 18.68
CA HIS A 334 9.71 -16.46 18.91
C HIS A 334 9.97 -16.63 20.41
N GLU A 335 9.75 -17.83 20.95
CA GLU A 335 10.09 -18.18 22.35
C GLU A 335 9.62 -17.18 23.43
N ASN A 336 8.36 -16.73 23.36
CA ASN A 336 7.75 -15.72 24.26
C ASN A 336 8.32 -14.30 24.14
N GLU A 337 9.10 -14.00 23.11
CA GLU A 337 9.59 -12.66 22.82
C GLU A 337 8.94 -12.07 21.56
N LEU A 338 8.46 -10.83 21.69
CA LEU A 338 7.96 -10.01 20.59
C LEU A 338 9.10 -9.15 20.07
N SER A 339 9.60 -9.45 18.88
CA SER A 339 10.62 -8.63 18.21
C SER A 339 9.94 -7.64 17.25
N LEU A 340 10.19 -6.34 17.43
CA LEU A 340 9.70 -5.28 16.54
C LEU A 340 10.89 -4.68 15.79
N GLY A 341 11.00 -4.99 14.49
CA GLY A 341 12.15 -4.59 13.66
C GLY A 341 11.88 -3.28 12.93
N LEU A 342 12.67 -2.23 13.19
CA LEU A 342 12.77 -1.07 12.29
C LEU A 342 13.76 -1.39 11.15
N PRO A 343 13.53 -0.89 9.92
CA PRO A 343 14.39 -1.18 8.79
C PRO A 343 15.70 -0.40 8.91
N ILE A 344 16.66 -0.97 9.64
CA ILE A 344 18.05 -0.49 9.71
C ILE A 344 18.95 -1.69 9.38
N PRO A 345 20.04 -1.54 8.59
CA PRO A 345 20.82 -2.66 8.05
C PRO A 345 21.57 -3.52 9.08
N THR A 346 21.51 -3.19 10.37
CA THR A 346 22.09 -3.97 11.45
C THR A 346 21.23 -3.85 12.71
N PRO A 347 20.81 -4.95 13.35
CA PRO A 347 20.17 -4.87 14.67
C PRO A 347 21.21 -4.37 15.68
N VAL A 348 20.94 -3.21 16.29
CA VAL A 348 21.68 -2.75 17.47
C VAL A 348 21.18 -3.57 18.65
N ARG A 349 22.04 -4.43 19.19
CA ARG A 349 21.81 -5.15 20.45
C ARG A 349 21.81 -4.11 21.58
N LEU A 350 20.65 -3.81 22.14
CA LEU A 350 20.57 -3.06 23.39
C LEU A 350 20.67 -4.06 24.54
N GLU A 351 21.88 -4.26 25.03
CA GLU A 351 22.14 -5.00 26.27
C GLU A 351 21.80 -4.05 27.42
N SER A 352 20.63 -4.24 28.04
CA SER A 352 20.31 -3.56 29.30
C SER A 352 20.80 -4.43 30.45
N ASP A 353 21.84 -3.99 31.15
CA ASP A 353 22.17 -4.56 32.46
C ASP A 353 20.95 -4.38 33.39
N PRO A 354 20.43 -5.44 34.03
CA PRO A 354 19.42 -5.27 35.05
C PRO A 354 20.04 -4.53 36.23
N PRO A 355 19.40 -3.45 36.74
CA PRO A 355 19.90 -2.77 37.92
C PRO A 355 19.89 -3.75 39.10
N PRO A 356 20.94 -3.73 39.95
CA PRO A 356 20.96 -4.56 41.13
C PRO A 356 19.91 -4.01 42.11
N HIS A 357 19.10 -4.92 42.66
CA HIS A 357 18.04 -4.70 43.65
C HIS A 357 16.69 -4.26 43.07
N LEU A 358 15.78 -5.21 42.90
CA LEU A 358 14.35 -5.09 43.18
C LEU A 358 13.74 -6.51 43.19
N ASP A 359 13.91 -7.19 44.33
CA ASP A 359 13.01 -8.27 44.73
C ASP A 359 11.72 -7.64 45.29
N ASP A 360 10.62 -8.35 45.08
CA ASP A 360 9.26 -8.16 45.62
C ASP A 360 8.28 -7.22 44.89
N ALA A 361 7.45 -7.89 44.08
CA ALA A 361 5.99 -7.74 43.95
C ALA A 361 5.41 -6.41 43.44
N GLY A 362 5.07 -6.39 42.15
CA GLY A 362 4.06 -5.50 41.60
C GLY A 362 4.29 -5.19 40.13
N VAL A 363 3.57 -5.87 39.23
CA VAL A 363 3.59 -5.58 37.79
C VAL A 363 3.09 -4.16 37.57
N SER A 364 4.00 -3.22 37.34
CA SER A 364 3.69 -1.86 36.91
C SER A 364 4.15 -1.70 35.46
N TRP A 365 3.20 -1.40 34.56
CA TRP A 365 3.52 -0.97 33.21
C TRP A 365 3.74 0.54 33.23
N ARG A 366 4.97 0.98 32.99
CA ARG A 366 5.32 2.40 32.86
C ARG A 366 5.63 2.67 31.38
N ILE A 367 4.71 3.29 30.67
CA ILE A 367 4.98 3.85 29.34
C ILE A 367 5.60 5.23 29.55
N SER A 368 6.91 5.33 29.37
CA SER A 368 7.63 6.61 29.39
C SER A 368 7.51 7.26 28.01
N LEU A 369 6.68 8.29 27.90
CA LEU A 369 6.69 9.18 26.73
C LEU A 369 7.90 10.11 26.82
N VAL A 370 8.80 9.98 25.86
CA VAL A 370 9.94 10.90 25.72
C VAL A 370 9.40 12.28 25.35
N ASN A 371 9.67 13.23 26.23
CA ASN A 371 9.29 14.63 26.10
C ASN A 371 10.20 15.29 25.06
N ILE A 372 9.73 15.41 23.82
CA ILE A 372 10.39 16.24 22.80
C ILE A 372 9.90 17.66 23.01
N ARG A 373 10.72 18.50 23.63
CA ARG A 373 10.54 19.95 23.64
C ARG A 373 10.91 20.50 22.26
N PHE A 374 10.00 21.26 21.66
CA PHE A 374 10.27 22.13 20.52
C PHE A 374 10.95 23.42 20.96
#